data_AF-A0A841VRU7-F1
#
_entry.id   AF-A0A841VRU7-F1
#
_cell.length_a   1.000
_cell.length_b   1.000
_cell.length_c   1.000
_cell.angle_alpha   90.00
_cell.angle_beta   90.00
_cell.angle_gamma   90.00
#
_symmetry.space_group_name_H-M   'P 1'
#
loop_
_entity.id
_entity.type
_entity.pdbx_description
1 polymer ?
#
loop_
_entity_poly.entity_id
_entity_poly.type
_entity_poly.pdbx_seq_one_letter_code
_entity_poly.pdbx_strand_id
1 'polypeptide(L)'
;MQLHIKLVLGGTSLTIPSVVETPVTPPKLSVVPQPVHPQDLRIKNIRTLLDYPLDLVREWLQFQDVDRPSLLHITKINELVKTMCLAWAADKCEYPNHAESLYQNQVVDAVGLGADELTVINAWMQQLQATKAGAM
;
A
#
# COMPACT_ATOMS: atom_id res chain seq x y z
N MET A 1 21.27 20.90 49.02
CA MET A 1 19.94 20.31 48.80
C MET A 1 20.04 18.82 49.08
N GLN A 2 19.23 18.36 50.02
CA GLN A 2 18.96 16.96 50.43
C GLN A 2 18.57 16.10 49.21
N LEU A 3 18.70 14.76 49.11
CA LEU A 3 18.58 13.70 50.12
C LEU A 3 19.15 12.35 49.56
N HIS A 4 20.26 11.86 50.12
CA HIS A 4 20.46 10.57 50.80
C HIS A 4 19.67 9.24 50.44
N ILE A 5 20.47 8.15 50.29
CA ILE A 5 20.28 6.70 50.66
C ILE A 5 19.45 5.84 49.65
N LYS A 6 19.81 4.61 49.21
CA LYS A 6 20.40 3.44 49.90
C LYS A 6 21.34 2.56 49.07
N LEU A 7 22.48 2.24 49.69
CA LEU A 7 23.36 1.11 49.41
C LEU A 7 22.79 -0.14 50.13
N VAL A 8 22.71 -1.29 49.45
CA VAL A 8 22.65 -2.60 50.12
C VAL A 8 23.75 -3.48 49.52
N LEU A 9 24.64 -3.94 50.40
CA LEU A 9 25.70 -4.91 50.14
C LEU A 9 25.19 -6.33 50.40
N GLY A 10 25.72 -7.29 49.64
CA GLY A 10 25.69 -8.74 49.91
C GLY A 10 25.95 -9.48 48.61
N GLY A 11 27.17 -9.95 48.31
CA GLY A 11 27.82 -11.12 48.92
C GLY A 11 27.20 -12.38 48.28
N THR A 12 27.88 -13.26 47.55
CA THR A 12 29.22 -13.83 47.71
C THR A 12 29.76 -14.48 46.41
N SER A 13 31.08 -14.42 46.25
CA SER A 13 32.03 -15.48 45.85
C SER A 13 31.77 -16.43 44.67
N LEU A 14 32.62 -16.27 43.65
CA LEU A 14 33.38 -17.28 42.86
C LEU A 14 32.75 -18.66 42.58
N THR A 15 32.56 -18.96 41.30
CA THR A 15 33.05 -20.19 40.65
C THR A 15 33.08 -19.97 39.13
N ILE A 16 34.27 -20.00 38.52
CA ILE A 16 34.45 -20.19 37.07
C ILE A 16 34.52 -21.71 36.85
N PRO A 17 33.89 -22.27 35.82
CA PRO A 17 34.70 -22.86 34.77
C PRO A 17 34.25 -22.49 33.36
N SER A 18 35.25 -22.24 32.52
CA SER A 18 35.16 -22.15 31.08
C SER A 18 34.71 -23.49 30.49
N VAL A 19 33.61 -23.51 29.72
CA VAL A 19 33.30 -24.56 28.74
C VAL A 19 32.58 -23.94 27.54
N VAL A 20 33.31 -23.91 26.42
CA VAL A 20 32.89 -24.08 25.02
C VAL A 20 31.97 -23.05 24.37
N GLU A 21 32.46 -22.57 23.22
CA GLU A 21 31.76 -21.79 22.21
C GLU A 21 30.39 -22.36 21.86
N THR A 22 29.37 -21.50 21.90
CA THR A 22 28.22 -21.60 20.99
C THR A 22 27.87 -20.18 20.56
N PRO A 23 27.88 -19.85 19.25
CA PRO A 23 27.40 -18.57 18.79
C PRO A 23 25.90 -18.51 19.03
N VAL A 24 25.46 -17.72 20.02
CA VAL A 24 24.06 -17.34 20.19
C VAL A 24 23.66 -16.51 18.99
N THR A 25 23.14 -17.20 17.98
CA THR A 25 22.48 -16.57 16.84
C THR A 25 21.24 -15.87 17.42
N PRO A 26 21.01 -14.57 17.15
CA PRO A 26 19.78 -13.92 17.59
C PRO A 26 18.58 -14.72 17.08
N PRO A 27 17.48 -14.85 17.85
CA PRO A 27 16.32 -15.59 17.40
C PRO A 27 15.88 -14.98 16.08
N LYS A 28 16.03 -15.72 14.99
CA LYS A 28 15.44 -15.38 13.71
C LYS A 28 13.94 -15.46 13.96
N LEU A 29 13.33 -14.33 14.30
CA LEU A 29 11.89 -14.13 14.30
C LEU A 29 11.43 -14.62 12.93
N SER A 30 10.96 -15.85 12.89
CA SER A 30 10.29 -16.42 11.74
C SER A 30 8.97 -15.70 11.67
N VAL A 31 8.99 -14.52 11.07
CA VAL A 31 7.80 -13.75 10.74
C VAL A 31 7.04 -14.61 9.73
N VAL A 32 6.07 -15.36 10.25
CA VAL A 32 5.08 -16.02 9.41
C VAL A 32 4.46 -14.93 8.54
N PRO A 33 4.47 -15.06 7.20
CA PRO A 33 3.85 -14.08 6.33
C PRO A 33 2.38 -13.96 6.71
N GLN A 34 1.98 -12.80 7.23
CA GLN A 34 0.57 -12.55 7.48
C GLN A 34 -0.18 -12.54 6.14
N PRO A 35 -1.37 -13.17 6.07
CA PRO A 35 -2.20 -13.11 4.87
C PRO A 35 -2.43 -11.64 4.51
N VAL A 36 -2.02 -11.24 3.31
CA VAL A 36 -2.25 -9.88 2.82
C VAL A 36 -3.75 -9.73 2.56
N HIS A 37 -4.35 -8.67 3.10
CA HIS A 37 -5.77 -8.43 2.90
C HIS A 37 -6.07 -8.19 1.41
N PRO A 38 -7.15 -8.74 0.84
CA PRO A 38 -7.46 -8.62 -0.59
C PRO A 38 -7.54 -7.16 -1.08
N GLN A 39 -8.05 -6.24 -0.26
CA GLN A 39 -8.13 -4.82 -0.61
C GLN A 39 -6.74 -4.16 -0.65
N ASP A 40 -5.84 -4.52 0.27
CA ASP A 40 -4.48 -4.00 0.28
C ASP A 40 -3.72 -4.50 -0.97
N LEU A 41 -3.93 -5.76 -1.34
CA LEU A 41 -3.37 -6.34 -2.56
C LEU A 41 -3.92 -5.64 -3.82
N ARG A 42 -5.23 -5.39 -3.87
CA ARG A 42 -5.88 -4.67 -4.96
C ARG A 42 -5.28 -3.27 -5.15
N ILE A 43 -5.23 -2.46 -4.09
CA ILE A 43 -4.64 -1.11 -4.14
C ILE A 43 -3.17 -1.18 -4.53
N LYS A 44 -2.40 -2.14 -4.00
CA LYS A 44 -1.00 -2.34 -4.36
C LYS A 44 -0.82 -2.63 -5.86
N ASN A 45 -1.63 -3.53 -6.42
CA ASN A 45 -1.55 -3.92 -7.83
C ASN A 45 -1.88 -2.73 -8.75
N ILE A 46 -2.97 -2.01 -8.46
CA ILE A 46 -3.40 -0.86 -9.26
C ILE A 46 -2.39 0.29 -9.15
N ARG A 47 -1.91 0.58 -7.95
CA ARG A 47 -0.84 1.57 -7.73
C ARG A 47 0.40 1.23 -8.56
N THR A 48 0.80 -0.04 -8.59
CA THR A 48 1.97 -0.49 -9.37
C THR A 48 1.71 -0.37 -10.87
N LEU A 49 0.51 -0.70 -11.34
CA LEU A 49 0.12 -0.56 -12.75
C LEU A 49 0.19 0.90 -13.22
N LEU A 50 -0.30 1.82 -12.39
CA LEU A 50 -0.37 3.25 -12.69
C LEU A 50 0.95 4.00 -12.41
N ASP A 51 1.94 3.33 -11.82
CA ASP A 51 3.12 3.97 -11.20
C ASP A 51 2.74 5.13 -10.26
N TYR A 52 1.65 4.93 -9.49
CA TYR A 52 1.09 5.96 -8.64
C TYR A 52 1.87 6.08 -7.31
N PRO A 53 2.23 7.29 -6.85
CA PRO A 53 3.05 7.46 -5.67
C PRO A 53 2.34 6.98 -4.40
N LEU A 54 3.09 6.28 -3.54
CA LEU A 54 2.56 5.75 -2.27
C LEU A 54 2.12 6.85 -1.31
N ASP A 55 2.78 8.01 -1.34
CA ASP A 55 2.48 9.12 -0.45
C ASP A 55 1.07 9.68 -0.70
N LEU A 56 0.63 9.77 -1.96
CA LEU A 56 -0.74 10.21 -2.28
C LEU A 56 -1.81 9.20 -1.83
N VAL A 57 -1.50 7.90 -1.87
CA VAL A 57 -2.41 6.88 -1.31
C VAL A 57 -2.51 7.05 0.20
N ARG A 58 -1.37 7.25 0.89
CA ARG A 58 -1.34 7.49 2.34
C ARG A 58 -2.09 8.75 2.73
N GLU A 59 -1.92 9.83 1.98
CA GLU A 59 -2.64 11.08 2.18
C GLU A 59 -4.15 10.89 2.02
N TRP A 60 -4.59 10.21 0.95
CA TRP A 60 -6.01 9.92 0.74
C TRP A 60 -6.60 9.08 1.88
N LEU A 61 -5.86 8.09 2.39
CA LEU A 61 -6.28 7.27 3.54
C LEU A 61 -6.38 8.10 4.84
N GLN A 62 -5.45 9.01 5.08
CA GLN A 62 -5.50 9.94 6.22
C GLN A 62 -6.72 10.86 6.14
N PHE A 63 -7.11 11.31 4.95
CA PHE A 63 -8.36 12.05 4.76
C PHE A 63 -9.61 11.23 5.11
N GLN A 64 -9.53 9.90 5.11
CA GLN A 64 -10.60 9.01 5.56
C GLN A 64 -10.44 8.56 7.03
N ASP A 65 -9.47 9.12 7.77
CA ASP A 65 -9.14 8.77 9.17
C ASP A 65 -8.77 7.29 9.36
N VAL A 66 -8.06 6.70 8.39
CA VAL A 66 -7.58 5.30 8.44
C VAL A 66 -6.13 5.17 7.99
N ASP A 67 -5.43 4.14 8.48
CA ASP A 67 -4.02 3.87 8.13
C ASP A 67 -3.84 2.91 6.95
N ARG A 68 -4.87 2.13 6.61
CA ARG A 68 -4.75 1.09 5.56
C ARG A 68 -6.07 0.85 4.83
N PRO A 69 -6.02 0.46 3.53
CA PRO A 69 -7.19 0.17 2.73
C PRO A 69 -8.13 -0.86 3.39
N SER A 70 -7.59 -1.93 3.99
CA SER A 70 -8.40 -2.99 4.61
C SER A 70 -9.41 -2.52 5.68
N LEU A 71 -9.25 -1.31 6.23
CA LEU A 71 -10.18 -0.73 7.22
C LEU A 71 -11.38 -0.04 6.56
N LEU A 72 -11.38 0.09 5.24
CA LEU A 72 -12.41 0.79 4.50
C LEU A 72 -13.46 -0.15 3.94
N HIS A 73 -14.66 0.40 3.78
CA HIS A 73 -15.70 -0.26 3.01
C HIS A 73 -15.31 -0.34 1.53
N ILE A 74 -15.77 -1.38 0.83
CA ILE A 74 -15.43 -1.62 -0.58
C ILE A 74 -15.76 -0.42 -1.48
N THR A 75 -16.82 0.35 -1.17
CA THR A 75 -17.17 1.58 -1.87
C THR A 75 -16.05 2.62 -1.84
N LYS A 76 -15.40 2.78 -0.68
CA LYS A 76 -14.26 3.70 -0.52
C LYS A 76 -13.01 3.21 -1.23
N ILE A 77 -12.81 1.89 -1.29
CA ILE A 77 -11.75 1.32 -2.13
C ILE A 77 -12.01 1.62 -3.61
N ASN A 78 -13.25 1.48 -4.09
CA ASN A 78 -13.62 1.81 -5.46
C ASN A 78 -13.39 3.31 -5.76
N GLU A 79 -13.71 4.20 -4.82
CA GLU A 79 -13.42 5.63 -4.92
C GLU A 79 -11.91 5.88 -5.04
N LEU A 80 -11.09 5.28 -4.17
CA LEU A 80 -9.64 5.41 -4.24
C LEU A 80 -9.08 4.91 -5.57
N VAL A 81 -9.54 3.76 -6.07
CA VAL A 81 -9.17 3.24 -7.39
C VAL A 81 -9.51 4.23 -8.50
N LYS A 82 -10.74 4.76 -8.50
CA LYS A 82 -11.15 5.79 -9.47
C LYS A 82 -10.26 7.03 -9.37
N THR A 83 -9.99 7.53 -8.16
CA THR A 83 -9.12 8.69 -7.94
C THR A 83 -7.72 8.47 -8.50
N MET A 84 -7.09 7.32 -8.23
CA MET A 84 -5.76 7.02 -8.77
C MET A 84 -5.77 6.97 -10.31
N CYS A 85 -6.77 6.34 -10.91
CA CYS A 85 -6.88 6.24 -12.37
C CYS A 85 -7.07 7.61 -13.02
N LEU A 86 -7.96 8.44 -12.49
CA LEU A 86 -8.20 9.78 -13.03
C LEU A 86 -7.00 10.71 -12.85
N ALA A 87 -6.31 10.63 -11.71
CA ALA A 87 -5.08 11.39 -11.49
C ALA A 87 -3.98 10.99 -12.49
N TRP A 88 -3.83 9.69 -12.76
CA TRP A 88 -2.91 9.23 -13.82
C TRP A 88 -3.32 9.75 -15.20
N ALA A 89 -4.61 9.69 -15.54
CA ALA A 89 -5.08 10.15 -16.85
C ALA A 89 -4.98 11.67 -17.03
N ALA A 90 -5.09 12.45 -15.96
CA ALA A 90 -4.94 13.91 -16.01
C ALA A 90 -3.54 14.33 -16.50
N ASP A 91 -2.50 13.53 -16.23
CA ASP A 91 -1.14 13.76 -16.76
C ASP A 91 -1.01 13.37 -18.25
N LYS A 92 -1.86 12.45 -18.73
CA LYS A 92 -1.76 11.90 -20.10
C LYS A 92 -2.71 12.56 -21.08
N CYS A 93 -3.85 13.06 -20.62
CA CYS A 93 -4.97 13.48 -21.46
C CYS A 93 -5.21 14.99 -21.32
N GLU A 94 -5.22 15.72 -22.44
CA GLU A 94 -5.51 17.16 -22.47
C GLU A 94 -6.95 17.49 -22.06
N TYR A 95 -7.86 16.52 -22.19
CA TYR A 95 -9.29 16.65 -21.88
C TYR A 95 -9.70 15.72 -20.73
N PRO A 96 -9.64 16.18 -19.47
CA PRO A 96 -9.91 15.33 -18.29
C PRO A 96 -11.33 14.74 -18.28
N ASN A 97 -12.33 15.48 -18.77
CA ASN A 97 -13.72 15.01 -18.86
C ASN A 97 -13.87 13.80 -19.80
N HIS A 98 -13.04 13.73 -20.85
CA HIS A 98 -13.06 12.60 -21.78
C HIS A 98 -12.51 11.34 -21.11
N ALA A 99 -11.40 11.47 -20.36
CA ALA A 99 -10.81 10.35 -19.63
C ALA A 99 -11.76 9.79 -18.56
N GLU A 100 -12.48 10.64 -17.83
CA GLU A 100 -13.47 10.19 -16.85
C GLU A 100 -14.66 9.48 -17.50
N SER A 101 -15.21 10.05 -18.57
CA SER A 101 -16.31 9.41 -19.30
C SER A 101 -15.89 8.05 -19.85
N LEU A 102 -14.67 7.96 -20.39
CA LEU A 102 -14.12 6.71 -20.92
C LEU A 102 -13.89 5.68 -19.80
N TYR A 103 -13.40 6.12 -18.64
CA TYR A 103 -13.22 5.26 -17.47
C TYR A 103 -14.56 4.67 -17.01
N GLN A 104 -15.61 5.49 -16.94
CA GLN A 104 -16.93 5.03 -16.54
C GLN A 104 -17.48 3.94 -17.49
N ASN A 105 -17.45 4.19 -18.80
CA ASN A 105 -18.00 3.28 -19.80
C ASN A 105 -17.17 1.99 -20.00
N GLN A 106 -15.86 2.04 -19.81
CA GLN A 106 -15.00 0.88 -20.04
C GLN A 106 -14.63 0.14 -18.76
N VAL A 107 -14.21 0.86 -17.73
CA VAL A 107 -13.71 0.25 -16.50
C VAL A 107 -14.86 -0.16 -15.59
N VAL A 108 -15.76 0.77 -15.25
CA VAL A 108 -16.82 0.46 -14.27
C VAL A 108 -17.81 -0.56 -14.83
N ASP A 109 -18.23 -0.41 -16.08
CA ASP A 109 -19.19 -1.33 -16.70
C ASP A 109 -18.61 -2.74 -16.86
N ALA A 110 -17.38 -2.88 -17.36
CA ALA A 110 -16.78 -4.21 -17.55
C ALA A 110 -16.49 -4.90 -16.21
N VAL A 111 -16.03 -4.17 -15.19
CA VAL A 111 -15.86 -4.72 -13.84
C VAL A 111 -17.21 -5.14 -13.25
N GLY A 112 -18.27 -4.36 -13.49
CA GLY A 112 -19.64 -4.72 -13.11
C GLY A 112 -20.16 -6.00 -13.78
N LEU A 113 -19.66 -6.31 -14.97
CA LEU A 113 -19.91 -7.57 -15.69
C LEU A 113 -18.99 -8.73 -15.26
N GLY A 114 -18.09 -8.51 -14.30
CA GLY A 114 -17.20 -9.53 -13.75
C GLY A 114 -15.84 -9.64 -14.46
N ALA A 115 -15.46 -8.65 -15.27
CA ALA A 115 -14.13 -8.62 -15.86
C ALA A 115 -13.03 -8.35 -14.82
N ASP A 116 -11.81 -8.81 -15.10
CA ASP A 116 -10.65 -8.53 -14.26
C ASP A 116 -10.30 -7.04 -14.28
N GLU A 117 -10.41 -6.39 -13.13
CA GLU A 117 -10.22 -4.94 -13.00
C GLU A 117 -8.86 -4.46 -13.49
N LEU A 118 -7.79 -5.21 -13.20
CA LEU A 118 -6.44 -4.82 -13.58
C LEU A 118 -6.26 -4.84 -15.11
N THR A 119 -6.79 -5.87 -15.76
CA THR A 119 -6.79 -6.03 -17.21
C THR A 119 -7.58 -4.91 -17.89
N VAL A 120 -8.76 -4.58 -17.36
CA VAL A 120 -9.60 -3.53 -17.93
C VAL A 120 -8.99 -2.14 -17.75
N ILE A 121 -8.44 -1.83 -16.56
CA ILE A 121 -7.73 -0.57 -16.33
C ILE A 121 -6.54 -0.44 -17.30
N ASN A 122 -5.74 -1.51 -17.47
CA ASN A 122 -4.61 -1.49 -18.40
C ASN A 122 -5.05 -1.26 -19.84
N ALA A 123 -6.13 -1.91 -20.31
CA ALA A 123 -6.67 -1.69 -21.65
C ALA A 123 -7.14 -0.24 -21.85
N TRP A 124 -7.83 0.33 -20.86
CA TRP A 124 -8.24 1.73 -20.86
C TRP A 124 -7.03 2.69 -20.91
N MET A 125 -5.96 2.41 -20.15
CA MET A 125 -4.71 3.18 -20.20
C MET A 125 -4.06 3.16 -21.58
N GLN A 126 -4.05 2.00 -22.26
CA GLN A 126 -3.51 1.87 -23.61
C GLN A 126 -4.33 2.66 -24.63
N GLN A 127 -5.66 2.64 -24.51
CA GLN A 127 -6.54 3.43 -25.38
C GLN A 127 -6.33 4.94 -25.24
N LEU A 128 -6.16 5.44 -24.01
CA LEU A 128 -5.88 6.86 -23.76
C LEU A 128 -4.54 7.28 -24.37
N GLN A 129 -3.52 6.44 -24.25
CA GLN A 129 -2.21 6.71 -24.85
C GLN A 129 -2.24 6.67 -26.38
N ALA A 130 -3.01 5.75 -26.98
CA ALA A 130 -3.20 5.70 -28.42
C ALA A 130 -3.93 6.95 -28.95
N THR A 131 -4.92 7.44 -28.21
CA THR A 131 -5.65 8.68 -28.56
C THR A 131 -4.73 9.90 -28.55
N LYS A 132 -3.79 9.98 -27.59
CA LYS A 132 -2.75 11.00 -27.56
C LYS A 132 -1.80 10.90 -28.76
N ALA A 133 -1.40 9.69 -29.14
CA ALA A 133 -0.47 9.47 -30.25
C ALA A 133 -1.08 9.76 -31.64
N GLY A 134 -2.38 9.55 -31.81
CA GLY A 134 -3.11 9.81 -33.06
C GLY A 134 -3.53 11.26 -33.29
N ALA A 135 -3.31 12.14 -32.31
CA ALA A 135 -3.59 13.58 -32.43
C ALA A 135 -2.39 14.41 -32.94
N MET A 136 -1.34 13.74 -33.43
CA MET A 136 -0.14 14.38 -34.02
C MET A 136 -0.19 14.41 -35.53
#